data_AF-A0A916GBY3-F1
#
_entry.id   AF-A0A916GBY3-F1
#
_cell.length_a   1.000
_cell.length_b   1.000
_cell.length_c   1.000
_cell.angle_alpha   90.00
_cell.angle_beta   90.00
_cell.angle_gamma   90.00
#
_symmetry.space_group_name_H-M   'P 1'
#
loop_
_entity.id
_entity.type
_entity.pdbx_description
1 polymer ?
#
loop_
_entity_poly.entity_id
_entity_poly.type
_entity_poly.pdbx_seq_one_letter_code
_entity_poly.pdbx_strand_id
1 'polypeptide(L)'
;MPEVIDIWIQRLRDPDLSRRREAIRQLEVLGDPAALGPLAVIFALDPDLETRRLAQVAGKSIYFNLERRASANEGASEEERRKAAEILTKAKDKKNR
;
A
#
# COMPACT_ATOMS: atom_id res chain seq x y z
N MET A 1 13.97 -12.74 12.77
CA MET A 1 12.63 -12.43 13.33
C MET A 1 11.66 -12.33 12.17
N PRO A 2 10.41 -12.78 12.29
CA PRO A 2 9.43 -12.60 11.21
C PRO A 2 9.21 -11.10 10.97
N GLU A 3 9.02 -10.71 9.70
CA GLU A 3 8.60 -9.35 9.41
C GLU A 3 7.17 -9.13 9.90
N VAL A 4 6.80 -7.87 10.18
CA VAL A 4 5.46 -7.54 10.70
C VAL A 4 4.37 -8.01 9.72
N ILE A 5 4.64 -7.96 8.41
CA ILE A 5 3.75 -8.45 7.37
C ILE A 5 3.46 -9.96 7.52
N ASP A 6 4.47 -10.76 7.82
CA ASP A 6 4.36 -12.22 7.94
C ASP A 6 3.44 -12.63 9.09
N ILE A 7 3.51 -11.88 10.21
CA ILE A 7 2.67 -12.11 11.40
C ILE A 7 1.20 -11.98 11.02
N TRP A 8 0.85 -10.94 10.26
CA TRP A 8 -0.53 -10.70 9.85
C TRP A 8 -0.99 -11.66 8.76
N ILE A 9 -0.12 -12.02 7.81
CA ILE A 9 -0.41 -13.05 6.81
C ILE A 9 -0.74 -14.39 7.48
N GLN A 10 0.03 -14.81 8.50
CA GLN A 10 -0.25 -16.04 9.23
C GLN A 10 -1.62 -15.98 9.93
N ARG A 11 -1.98 -14.81 10.46
CA ARG A 11 -3.22 -14.60 11.22
C ARG A 11 -4.49 -14.61 10.36
N LEU A 12 -4.36 -14.53 9.03
CA LEU A 12 -5.47 -14.81 8.11
C LEU A 12 -6.00 -16.24 8.20
N ARG A 13 -5.27 -17.17 8.82
CA ARG A 13 -5.69 -18.57 9.01
C ARG A 13 -6.33 -18.83 10.38
N ASP A 14 -6.52 -17.79 11.18
CA ASP A 14 -7.07 -17.93 12.53
C ASP A 14 -8.52 -18.46 12.48
N PRO A 15 -8.89 -19.45 13.32
CA PRO A 15 -10.26 -19.97 13.35
C PRO A 15 -11.30 -18.90 13.70
N ASP A 16 -10.92 -17.90 14.51
CA ASP A 16 -11.80 -16.78 14.86
C ASP A 16 -11.86 -15.75 13.73
N LEU A 17 -13.06 -15.56 13.19
CA LEU A 17 -13.33 -14.60 12.12
C LEU A 17 -12.96 -13.17 12.51
N SER A 18 -13.07 -12.79 13.79
CA SER A 18 -12.71 -11.45 14.26
C SER A 18 -11.21 -11.22 14.13
N ARG A 19 -10.41 -12.25 14.39
CA ARG A 19 -8.95 -12.20 14.27
C ARG A 19 -8.50 -12.18 12.82
N ARG A 20 -9.19 -12.91 11.93
CA ARG A 20 -8.96 -12.82 10.48
C ARG A 20 -9.28 -11.43 9.94
N ARG A 21 -10.43 -10.86 10.32
CA ARG A 21 -10.82 -9.50 9.92
C ARG A 21 -9.84 -8.45 10.43
N GLU A 22 -9.34 -8.61 11.64
CA GLU A 22 -8.30 -7.72 12.17
C GLU A 22 -7.01 -7.82 11.35
N ALA A 23 -6.57 -9.03 11.02
CA ALA A 23 -5.41 -9.21 10.17
C ALA A 23 -5.58 -8.53 8.79
N ILE A 24 -6.76 -8.64 8.17
CA ILE A 24 -7.04 -7.95 6.89
C ILE A 24 -6.87 -6.43 7.02
N ARG A 25 -7.39 -5.82 8.10
CA ARG A 25 -7.24 -4.37 8.32
C ARG A 25 -5.79 -3.96 8.53
N GLN A 26 -5.03 -4.74 9.29
CA GLN A 26 -3.61 -4.45 9.52
C GLN A 26 -2.79 -4.57 8.22
N LEU A 27 -3.09 -5.57 7.38
CA LEU A 27 -2.47 -5.71 6.06
C LEU A 27 -2.81 -4.54 5.13
N GLU A 28 -4.05 -4.04 5.17
CA GLU A 28 -4.44 -2.84 4.42
C GLU A 28 -3.66 -1.60 4.87
N VAL A 29 -3.50 -1.40 6.19
CA VAL A 29 -2.74 -0.29 6.77
C VAL A 29 -1.27 -0.36 6.37
N LEU A 30 -0.66 -1.55 6.38
CA LEU A 30 0.71 -1.74 5.93
C LEU A 30 0.87 -1.40 4.44
N GLY A 31 -0.13 -1.70 3.62
CA GLY A 31 -0.12 -1.35 2.20
C GLY A 31 0.92 -2.13 1.39
N ASP A 32 1.41 -3.25 1.93
CA ASP A 32 2.47 -4.05 1.31
C ASP A 32 1.90 -4.94 0.19
N PRO A 33 2.50 -4.93 -1.02
CA PRO A 33 2.08 -5.80 -2.12
C PRO A 33 2.08 -7.29 -1.77
N ALA A 34 2.92 -7.76 -0.83
CA ALA A 34 2.99 -9.15 -0.41
C ALA A 34 1.66 -9.66 0.18
N ALA A 35 0.79 -8.77 0.66
CA ALA A 35 -0.53 -9.11 1.17
C ALA A 35 -1.54 -9.50 0.07
N LEU A 36 -1.32 -9.10 -1.19
CA LEU A 36 -2.32 -9.26 -2.26
C LEU A 36 -2.69 -10.71 -2.54
N GLY A 37 -1.69 -11.61 -2.60
CA GLY A 37 -1.91 -13.04 -2.79
C GLY A 37 -2.73 -13.67 -1.65
N PRO A 38 -2.29 -13.55 -0.39
CA PRO A 38 -3.05 -14.01 0.77
C PRO A 38 -4.48 -13.44 0.85
N LEU A 39 -4.68 -12.14 0.58
CA LEU A 39 -6.01 -11.53 0.58
C LEU A 39 -6.90 -12.09 -0.54
N ALA A 40 -6.35 -12.40 -1.72
CA ALA A 40 -7.09 -13.05 -2.80
C ALA A 40 -7.58 -14.47 -2.40
N VAL A 41 -6.77 -15.22 -1.65
CA VAL A 41 -7.15 -16.52 -1.10
C VAL A 41 -8.33 -16.38 -0.14
N ILE A 42 -8.30 -15.39 0.77
CA ILE A 42 -9.41 -15.13 1.70
C ILE A 42 -10.68 -14.72 0.94
N PHE A 43 -10.57 -13.83 -0.04
CA PHE A 43 -11.71 -13.46 -0.89
C PHE A 43 -12.35 -14.67 -1.57
N ALA A 44 -11.55 -15.61 -2.07
CA ALA A 44 -12.03 -16.79 -2.77
C ALA A 44 -12.64 -17.85 -1.82
N LEU A 45 -12.00 -18.09 -0.68
CA LEU A 45 -12.22 -19.32 0.09
C LEU A 45 -12.77 -19.14 1.50
N ASP A 46 -12.72 -17.94 2.11
CA ASP A 46 -13.14 -17.78 3.51
C ASP A 46 -14.61 -18.19 3.71
N PRO A 47 -14.99 -18.96 4.73
CA PRO A 47 -16.39 -19.35 4.92
C PRO A 47 -17.33 -18.16 5.17
N ASP A 48 -16.82 -17.04 5.69
CA ASP A 48 -17.62 -15.88 6.05
C ASP A 48 -17.66 -14.83 4.92
N LEU A 49 -18.86 -14.52 4.42
CA LEU A 49 -19.07 -13.60 3.29
C LEU A 49 -18.55 -12.19 3.55
N GLU A 50 -18.68 -11.71 4.78
CA GLU A 50 -18.23 -10.36 5.14
C GLU A 50 -16.70 -10.28 5.20
N THR A 51 -16.05 -11.34 5.67
CA THR A 51 -14.58 -11.47 5.64
C THR A 51 -14.07 -11.50 4.20
N ARG A 52 -14.78 -12.17 3.27
CA ARG A 52 -14.45 -12.11 1.82
C ARG A 52 -14.56 -10.68 1.28
N ARG A 53 -15.64 -9.96 1.59
CA ARG A 53 -15.83 -8.57 1.16
C ARG A 53 -14.70 -7.67 1.68
N LEU A 54 -14.36 -7.82 2.96
CA LEU A 54 -13.29 -7.04 3.57
C LEU A 54 -11.94 -7.30 2.88
N ALA A 55 -11.61 -8.55 2.57
CA ALA A 55 -10.39 -8.90 1.83
C ALA A 55 -10.36 -8.28 0.42
N GLN A 56 -11.50 -8.26 -0.28
CA GLN A 56 -11.60 -7.61 -1.59
C GLN A 56 -11.36 -6.10 -1.51
N VAL A 57 -11.95 -5.42 -0.51
CA VAL A 57 -11.80 -3.97 -0.31
C VAL A 57 -10.34 -3.64 0.01
N ALA A 58 -9.75 -4.35 0.98
CA ALA A 58 -8.36 -4.18 1.35
C ALA A 58 -7.41 -4.42 0.16
N GLY A 59 -7.60 -5.50 -0.59
CA GLY A 59 -6.79 -5.80 -1.77
C GLY A 59 -6.85 -4.70 -2.84
N LYS A 60 -8.04 -4.17 -3.12
CA LYS A 60 -8.21 -3.03 -4.05
C LYS A 60 -7.53 -1.76 -3.53
N SER A 61 -7.69 -1.48 -2.23
CA SER A 61 -7.06 -0.33 -1.57
C SER A 61 -5.54 -0.38 -1.72
N ILE A 62 -4.92 -1.52 -1.39
CA ILE A 62 -3.48 -1.75 -1.58
C ILE A 62 -3.08 -1.56 -3.04
N TYR A 63 -3.75 -2.24 -3.97
CA TYR A 63 -3.44 -2.17 -5.40
C TYR A 63 -3.48 -0.72 -5.94
N PHE A 64 -4.58 -0.01 -5.74
CA PHE A 64 -4.71 1.36 -6.25
C PHE A 64 -3.77 2.35 -5.56
N ASN A 65 -3.38 2.10 -4.30
CA ASN A 65 -2.37 2.91 -3.62
C ASN A 65 -0.99 2.72 -4.25
N LEU A 66 -0.64 1.49 -4.63
CA LEU A 66 0.62 1.19 -5.31
C LEU A 66 0.68 1.83 -6.69
N GLU A 67 -0.39 1.68 -7.50
CA GLU A 67 -0.50 2.33 -8.81
C GLU A 67 -0.37 3.86 -8.70
N ARG A 68 -1.10 4.49 -7.76
CA ARG A 68 -0.98 5.94 -7.54
C ARG A 68 0.42 6.37 -7.16
N ARG A 69 1.13 5.58 -6.32
CA ARG A 69 2.52 5.86 -5.95
C ARG A 69 3.47 5.69 -7.13
N ALA A 70 3.27 4.69 -7.98
CA ALA A 70 4.05 4.47 -9.19
C ALA A 70 3.88 5.65 -10.16
N SER A 71 2.64 6.03 -10.49
CA SER A 71 2.37 7.16 -11.38
C SER A 71 2.87 8.49 -10.82
N ALA A 72 2.77 8.71 -9.51
CA ALA A 72 3.32 9.91 -8.86
C ALA A 72 4.86 9.96 -8.92
N ASN A 73 5.52 8.79 -8.89
CA ASN A 73 6.98 8.72 -9.01
C ASN A 73 7.45 8.89 -10.46
N GLU A 74 6.68 8.39 -11.43
CA GLU A 74 6.92 8.56 -12.86
C GLU A 74 6.67 9.99 -13.34
N GLY A 75 5.68 10.68 -12.76
CA GLY A 75 5.26 12.03 -13.17
C GLY A 75 6.18 13.18 -12.75
N ALA A 76 7.27 12.91 -12.04
CA ALA A 76 8.31 13.89 -11.78
C ALA A 76 9.66 13.29 -12.20
N SER A 77 9.99 13.44 -13.49
CA SER A 77 11.29 13.04 -14.02
C SER A 77 12.41 13.67 -13.20
N GLU A 78 13.49 12.94 -12.96
CA GLU A 78 14.67 13.45 -12.28
C GLU A 78 15.21 14.72 -12.96
N GLU A 79 15.02 14.83 -14.28
CA GLU A 79 15.35 16.01 -15.07
C GLU A 79 14.42 17.20 -14.76
N GLU A 80 13.12 16.96 -14.55
CA GLU A 80 12.15 18.00 -14.18
C GLU A 80 12.39 18.50 -12.75
N ARG A 81 12.72 17.59 -11.83
CA ARG A 81 13.14 17.93 -10.46
C ARG A 81 14.43 18.77 -10.47
N ARG A 82 15.40 18.42 -11.33
CA ARG A 82 16.65 19.17 -11.49
C ARG A 82 16.42 20.56 -12.09
N LYS A 83 15.58 20.68 -13.13
CA LYS A 83 15.19 21.97 -13.72
C LYS A 83 14.47 22.86 -12.71
N ALA A 84 13.53 22.30 -11.94
CA ALA A 84 12.83 23.03 -10.88
C ALA A 84 13.81 23.52 -9.78
N ALA A 85 14.77 22.68 -9.38
CA ALA A 85 15.80 23.05 -8.41
C ALA A 85 16.72 24.18 -8.92
N GLU A 86 17.12 24.15 -10.19
CA GLU A 86 17.90 25.22 -10.83
C GLU A 86 17.14 26.55 -10.92
N ILE A 87 15.85 26.51 -11.26
CA ILE A 87 15.01 27.70 -11.34
C ILE A 87 14.91 28.35 -9.95
N LEU A 88 14.72 27.54 -8.90
CA LEU A 88 14.66 28.01 -7.52
C LEU A 88 15.99 28.60 -7.01
N THR A 89 17.13 28.06 -7.41
CA THR A 89 18.45 28.62 -7.06
C THR A 89 18.69 29.96 -7.75
N LYS A 90 18.45 30.04 -9.07
CA LYS A 90 18.57 31.29 -9.84
C LYS A 90 17.62 32.38 -9.32
N ALA A 91 16.41 32.01 -8.90
CA ALA A 91 15.45 32.95 -8.32
C ALA A 91 15.91 33.50 -6.95
N LYS A 92 16.61 32.70 -6.14
CA LYS A 92 17.19 33.15 -4.86
C LYS A 92 18.37 34.10 -5.08
N ASP A 93 19.25 33.80 -6.04
CA ASP A 93 20.41 34.64 -6.34
C ASP A 93 20.02 36.02 -6.89
N LYS A 94 18.94 36.07 -7.68
CA LYS A 94 18.40 37.33 -8.24
C LYS A 94 17.71 38.21 -7.20
N LYS A 95 17.27 37.64 -6.06
CA LYS A 95 16.63 38.37 -4.96
C LYS A 95 17.63 38.93 -3.94
N ASN A 96 18.87 38.42 -3.96
CA ASN A 96 19.99 38.85 -3.10
C ASN A 96 20.96 39.82 -3.79
N ARG A 97 20.64 40.30 -4.99
CA ARG A 97 21.34 41.38 -5.71
C ARG A 97 20.47 42.62 -5.74
#